data_AF-A0A3R8VF86-F1
#
_entry.id   AF-A0A3R8VF86-F1
#
_cell.length_a   1.000
_cell.length_b   1.000
_cell.length_c   1.000
_cell.angle_alpha   90.00
_cell.angle_beta   90.00
_cell.angle_gamma   90.00
#
_symmetry.space_group_name_H-M   'P 1'
#
loop_
_entity.id
_entity.type
_entity.pdbx_description
1 polymer ?
#
loop_
_entity_poly.entity_id
_entity_poly.type
_entity_poly.pdbx_seq_one_letter_code
_entity_poly.pdbx_strand_id
1 'polypeptide(L)'
;MREEAEAAAAARRTGPLAAAPIPAPEAQSPECASVMSALPAALTVEGTPVPRRPLAEPAPAATVAWGDAGHDPITVRCGIDAPAELTPTSPLVEVSGVSWLEINQGGDSSWLAVDRPVYVALSAPADIGTGPLQDLSNLIGQKLPEQPVFP
;
A
#
# COMPACT_ATOMS: atom_id res chain seq x y z
N MET A 1 22.69 -15.78 16.45
CA MET A 1 22.94 -14.79 15.38
C MET A 1 22.07 -15.03 14.14
N ARG A 2 22.28 -16.06 13.29
CA ARG A 2 21.42 -16.29 12.10
C ARG A 2 20.01 -16.81 12.47
N GLU A 3 19.92 -17.78 13.38
CA GLU A 3 18.64 -18.30 13.92
C GLU A 3 17.82 -17.25 14.69
N GLU A 4 18.45 -16.34 15.44
CA GLU A 4 17.74 -15.25 16.13
C GLU A 4 17.22 -14.17 15.15
N ALA A 5 17.95 -13.90 14.06
CA ALA A 5 17.48 -13.01 13.01
C ALA A 5 16.31 -13.62 12.23
N GLU A 6 16.33 -14.93 12.00
CA GLU A 6 15.24 -15.69 11.37
C GLU A 6 14.00 -15.77 12.29
N ALA A 7 14.19 -15.97 13.59
CA ALA A 7 13.11 -15.92 14.58
C ALA A 7 12.54 -14.51 14.79
N ALA A 8 13.36 -13.46 14.74
CA ALA A 8 12.89 -12.07 14.78
C ALA A 8 12.16 -11.66 13.49
N ALA A 9 12.60 -12.17 12.33
CA ALA A 9 11.87 -12.03 11.07
C ALA A 9 10.54 -12.78 11.11
N ALA A 10 10.51 -14.02 11.62
CA ALA A 10 9.29 -14.78 11.84
C ALA A 10 8.35 -14.07 12.83
N ALA A 11 8.86 -13.45 13.90
CA ALA A 11 8.07 -12.67 14.84
C ALA A 11 7.47 -11.41 14.19
N ARG A 12 8.20 -10.72 13.29
CA ARG A 12 7.62 -9.62 12.47
C ARG A 12 6.51 -10.10 11.54
N ARG A 13 6.55 -11.37 11.13
CA ARG A 13 5.58 -12.00 10.21
C ARG A 13 4.37 -12.63 10.92
N THR A 14 4.39 -12.70 12.25
CA THR A 14 3.27 -13.25 13.05
C THR A 14 2.60 -12.18 13.91
N GLY A 15 1.30 -12.34 14.17
CA GLY A 15 0.51 -11.43 15.00
C GLY A 15 0.09 -10.12 14.31
N PRO A 16 -0.66 -9.26 15.01
CA PRO A 16 -1.16 -8.00 14.45
C PRO A 16 -0.03 -7.06 14.00
N LEU A 17 -0.16 -6.47 12.81
CA LEU A 17 0.82 -5.56 12.24
C LEU A 17 0.64 -4.15 12.81
N ALA A 18 1.68 -3.61 13.46
CA ALA A 18 1.71 -2.20 13.82
C ALA A 18 1.88 -1.35 12.54
N ALA A 19 0.95 -0.43 12.30
CA ALA A 19 1.02 0.49 11.18
C ALA A 19 1.44 1.88 11.66
N ALA A 20 2.31 2.54 10.89
CA ALA A 20 2.72 3.90 11.19
C ALA A 20 1.51 4.86 11.20
N PRO A 21 1.46 5.84 12.13
CA PRO A 21 0.39 6.82 12.19
C PRO A 21 0.61 7.91 11.14
N ILE A 22 0.29 7.59 9.88
CA ILE A 22 0.31 8.53 8.77
C ILE A 22 -1.04 9.27 8.74
N PRO A 23 -1.06 10.62 8.68
CA PRO A 23 -2.29 11.39 8.51
C PRO A 23 -3.09 10.92 7.30
N ALA A 24 -4.39 10.70 7.50
CA ALA A 24 -5.30 10.27 6.45
C ALA A 24 -6.65 10.99 6.57
N PRO A 25 -6.70 12.31 6.30
CA PRO A 25 -7.93 13.10 6.47
C PRO A 25 -9.08 12.62 5.57
N GLU A 26 -8.77 12.03 4.41
CA GLU A 26 -9.77 11.54 3.46
C GLU A 26 -10.09 10.05 3.65
N ALA A 27 -9.61 9.41 4.73
CA ALA A 27 -9.86 7.99 4.99
C ALA A 27 -11.36 7.64 5.13
N GLN A 28 -12.21 8.62 5.46
CA GLN A 28 -13.67 8.43 5.59
C GLN A 28 -14.45 8.86 4.33
N SER A 29 -13.76 9.24 3.25
CA SER A 29 -14.38 9.62 1.99
C SER A 29 -15.10 8.44 1.30
N PRO A 30 -16.15 8.71 0.51
CA PRO A 30 -16.77 7.70 -0.35
C PRO A 30 -15.79 7.02 -1.31
N GLU A 31 -14.81 7.77 -1.82
CA GLU A 31 -13.75 7.32 -2.71
C GLU A 31 -12.90 6.25 -2.03
N CYS A 32 -12.43 6.52 -0.81
CA CYS A 32 -11.69 5.52 -0.04
C CYS A 32 -12.55 4.31 0.34
N ALA A 33 -13.81 4.50 0.71
CA ALA A 33 -14.71 3.37 0.97
C ALA A 33 -14.86 2.46 -0.28
N SER A 34 -14.94 3.05 -1.47
CA SER A 34 -15.01 2.33 -2.75
C SER A 34 -13.75 1.49 -3.01
N VAL A 35 -12.56 2.05 -2.77
CA VAL A 35 -11.29 1.31 -2.91
C VAL A 35 -11.16 0.22 -1.84
N MET A 36 -11.34 0.56 -0.56
CA MET A 36 -11.13 -0.38 0.55
C MET A 36 -12.07 -1.58 0.50
N SER A 37 -13.32 -1.38 0.07
CA SER A 37 -14.29 -2.47 -0.09
C SER A 37 -13.99 -3.39 -1.27
N ALA A 38 -13.27 -2.90 -2.29
CA ALA A 38 -12.87 -3.67 -3.45
C ALA A 38 -11.57 -4.46 -3.25
N LEU A 39 -10.77 -4.12 -2.23
CA LEU A 39 -9.50 -4.81 -1.96
C LEU A 39 -9.73 -6.30 -1.71
N PRO A 40 -8.87 -7.18 -2.25
CA PRO A 40 -9.10 -8.61 -2.16
C PRO A 40 -8.86 -9.14 -0.74
N ALA A 41 -9.43 -10.32 -0.45
CA ALA A 41 -9.20 -11.03 0.81
C ALA A 41 -7.79 -11.65 0.88
N ALA A 42 -7.17 -11.91 -0.27
CA ALA A 42 -5.79 -12.35 -0.40
C ALA A 42 -5.14 -11.64 -1.59
N LEU A 43 -3.88 -11.28 -1.45
CA LEU A 43 -3.09 -10.59 -2.47
C LEU A 43 -2.11 -11.59 -3.10
N THR A 44 -1.96 -11.58 -4.42
CA THR A 44 -1.03 -12.52 -5.08
C THR A 44 0.38 -11.93 -5.06
N VAL A 45 1.30 -12.58 -4.37
CA VAL A 45 2.73 -12.22 -4.32
C VAL A 45 3.53 -13.37 -4.91
N GLU A 46 4.27 -13.09 -5.99
CA GLU A 46 5.05 -14.11 -6.72
C GLU A 46 4.26 -15.40 -7.07
N GLY A 47 2.97 -15.25 -7.40
CA GLY A 47 2.08 -16.37 -7.73
C GLY A 47 1.47 -17.11 -6.53
N THR A 48 1.77 -16.67 -5.31
CA THR A 48 1.22 -17.24 -4.07
C THR A 48 0.17 -16.30 -3.45
N PRO A 49 -1.02 -16.79 -3.07
CA PRO A 49 -2.02 -15.97 -2.39
C PRO A 49 -1.62 -15.73 -0.92
N VAL A 50 -1.41 -14.46 -0.57
CA VAL A 50 -1.07 -14.00 0.78
C VAL A 50 -2.34 -13.44 1.46
N PRO A 51 -2.76 -13.98 2.61
CA PRO A 51 -4.01 -13.57 3.25
C PRO A 51 -3.91 -12.17 3.88
N ARG A 52 -5.06 -11.55 4.13
CA ARG A 52 -5.14 -10.35 4.98
C ARG A 52 -4.56 -10.62 6.36
N ARG A 53 -3.80 -9.66 6.86
CA ARG A 53 -3.19 -9.66 8.19
C ARG A 53 -3.91 -8.65 9.08
N PRO A 54 -4.26 -9.00 10.33
CA PRO A 54 -4.85 -8.05 11.26
C PRO A 54 -3.87 -6.91 11.56
N LEU A 55 -4.39 -5.69 11.74
CA LEU A 55 -3.63 -4.55 12.23
C LEU A 55 -3.65 -4.52 13.77
N ALA A 56 -2.57 -4.04 14.38
CA ALA A 56 -2.52 -3.80 15.81
C ALA A 56 -3.38 -2.57 16.17
N GLU A 57 -3.97 -2.58 17.37
CA GLU A 57 -4.81 -1.48 17.84
C GLU A 57 -3.98 -0.34 18.47
N PRO A 58 -4.35 0.93 18.23
CA PRO A 58 -5.47 1.38 17.39
C PRO A 58 -5.15 1.26 15.89
N ALA A 59 -6.00 0.56 15.16
CA ALA A 59 -5.84 0.40 13.72
C ALA A 59 -6.17 1.70 13.00
N PRO A 60 -5.29 2.22 12.12
CA PRO A 60 -5.58 3.42 11.37
C PRO A 60 -6.74 3.22 10.39
N ALA A 61 -7.51 4.29 10.17
CA ALA A 61 -8.63 4.26 9.22
C ALA A 61 -8.15 3.96 7.79
N ALA A 62 -9.04 3.37 6.99
CA ALA A 62 -8.81 3.01 5.58
C ALA A 62 -7.45 2.34 5.31
N THR A 63 -7.05 1.42 6.19
CA THR A 63 -5.80 0.67 6.10
C THR A 63 -6.08 -0.82 6.07
N VAL A 64 -5.48 -1.53 5.13
CA VAL A 64 -5.50 -3.00 5.02
C VAL A 64 -4.07 -3.50 4.94
N ALA A 65 -3.80 -4.63 5.58
CA ALA A 65 -2.53 -5.32 5.48
C ALA A 65 -2.74 -6.75 4.95
N TRP A 66 -1.75 -7.25 4.24
CA TRP A 66 -1.56 -8.66 3.92
C TRP A 66 -0.20 -9.10 4.44
N GLY A 67 -0.06 -10.39 4.74
CA GLY A 67 1.18 -10.97 5.22
C GLY A 67 0.94 -12.25 5.99
N ASP A 68 1.95 -13.12 6.00
CA ASP A 68 1.95 -14.38 6.72
C ASP A 68 3.39 -14.76 7.11
N ALA A 69 3.59 -15.97 7.66
CA ALA A 69 4.92 -16.44 8.09
C ALA A 69 5.98 -16.46 6.97
N GLY A 70 5.57 -16.59 5.72
CA GLY A 70 6.44 -16.67 4.54
C GLY A 70 6.63 -15.35 3.81
N HIS A 71 5.70 -14.40 3.95
CA HIS A 71 5.69 -13.14 3.20
C HIS A 71 5.76 -11.93 4.12
N ASP A 72 6.68 -11.02 3.81
CA ASP A 72 6.77 -9.75 4.50
C ASP A 72 5.51 -8.89 4.24
N PRO A 73 5.13 -8.05 5.22
CA PRO A 73 3.84 -7.39 5.19
C PRO A 73 3.72 -6.38 4.05
N ILE A 74 2.56 -6.38 3.40
CA ILE A 74 2.17 -5.39 2.41
C ILE A 74 1.00 -4.61 2.99
N THR A 75 1.05 -3.28 2.89
CA THR A 75 -0.02 -2.43 3.41
C THR A 75 -0.55 -1.51 2.33
N VAL A 76 -1.88 -1.34 2.32
CA VAL A 76 -2.55 -0.32 1.52
C VAL A 76 -3.26 0.62 2.46
N ARG A 77 -3.09 1.92 2.21
CA ARG A 77 -3.74 2.99 2.97
C ARG A 77 -4.34 4.01 2.01
N CYS A 78 -5.59 4.36 2.21
CA CYS A 78 -6.27 5.37 1.39
C CYS A 78 -6.53 6.66 2.14
N GLY A 79 -6.51 7.77 1.41
CA GLY A 79 -6.90 9.09 1.86
C GLY A 79 -5.83 9.79 2.67
N ILE A 80 -4.56 9.47 2.40
CA ILE A 80 -3.42 10.16 3.00
C ILE A 80 -3.24 11.56 2.43
N ASP A 81 -2.56 12.43 3.17
CA ASP A 81 -2.14 13.73 2.63
C ASP A 81 -1.08 13.57 1.53
N ALA A 82 -1.02 14.56 0.62
CA ALA A 82 0.08 14.66 -0.33
C ALA A 82 1.41 14.79 0.44
N PRO A 83 2.38 13.87 0.21
CA PRO A 83 3.68 13.95 0.85
C PRO A 83 4.50 15.10 0.25
N ALA A 84 5.50 15.59 0.99
CA ALA A 84 6.35 16.71 0.55
C ALA A 84 7.17 16.37 -0.72
N GLU A 85 7.39 15.08 -0.95
CA GLU A 85 8.03 14.49 -2.12
C GLU A 85 7.22 14.70 -3.41
N LEU A 86 5.90 14.88 -3.33
CA LEU A 86 5.03 15.10 -4.49
C LEU A 86 5.08 16.56 -4.96
N THR A 87 5.97 16.82 -5.91
CA THR A 87 6.18 18.10 -6.60
C THR A 87 5.85 18.02 -8.10
N PRO A 88 5.63 19.15 -8.81
CA PRO A 88 5.38 19.17 -10.26
C PRO A 88 6.49 18.55 -11.12
N THR A 89 7.69 18.40 -10.58
CA THR A 89 8.85 17.81 -11.27
C THR A 89 9.15 16.38 -10.81
N SER A 90 8.27 15.78 -10.01
CA SER A 90 8.51 14.44 -9.47
C SER A 90 8.46 13.41 -10.59
N PRO A 91 9.38 12.43 -10.59
CA PRO A 91 9.28 11.30 -11.51
C PRO A 91 8.07 10.44 -11.12
N LEU A 92 7.13 10.28 -12.05
CA LEU A 92 5.98 9.39 -11.89
C LEU A 92 6.14 8.16 -12.78
N VAL A 93 5.71 7.01 -12.26
CA VAL A 93 5.66 5.74 -12.98
C VAL A 93 4.21 5.42 -13.29
N GLU A 94 3.90 5.26 -14.57
CA GLU A 94 2.58 4.80 -14.98
C GLU A 94 2.51 3.27 -14.91
N VAL A 95 1.53 2.75 -14.19
CA VAL A 95 1.23 1.31 -14.13
C VAL A 95 -0.25 1.14 -14.41
N SER A 96 -0.58 0.55 -15.56
CA SER A 96 -1.96 0.32 -16.00
C SER A 96 -2.89 1.53 -15.86
N GLY A 97 -2.41 2.68 -16.35
CA GLY A 97 -3.17 3.92 -16.37
C GLY A 97 -3.32 4.61 -15.01
N VAL A 98 -2.60 4.17 -13.98
CA VAL A 98 -2.46 4.89 -12.69
C VAL A 98 -1.04 5.44 -12.60
N SER A 99 -0.93 6.72 -12.25
CA SER A 99 0.34 7.41 -12.04
C SER A 99 0.78 7.27 -10.59
N TRP A 100 1.97 6.68 -10.40
CA TRP A 100 2.53 6.41 -9.08
C TRP A 100 3.78 7.24 -8.81
N LEU A 101 3.85 7.84 -7.62
CA LEU A 101 5.09 8.35 -7.05
C LEU A 101 5.74 7.26 -6.21
N GLU A 102 7.01 6.96 -6.50
CA GLU A 102 7.81 6.02 -5.71
C GLU A 102 8.60 6.75 -4.62
N ILE A 103 8.44 6.30 -3.38
CA ILE A 103 9.16 6.78 -2.21
C ILE A 103 9.94 5.60 -1.63
N ASN A 104 11.24 5.55 -1.93
CA ASN A 104 12.13 4.50 -1.44
C ASN A 104 12.69 4.84 -0.06
N GLN A 105 12.45 3.97 0.92
CA GLN A 105 12.89 4.12 2.31
C GLN A 105 13.80 2.96 2.70
N GLY A 106 15.01 2.91 2.10
CA GLY A 106 16.13 2.10 2.59
C GLY A 106 15.87 0.59 2.76
N GLY A 107 14.95 0.00 2.00
CA GLY A 107 14.60 -1.43 2.04
C GLY A 107 13.14 -1.71 1.70
N ASP A 108 12.26 -0.77 2.07
CA ASP A 108 10.84 -0.77 1.69
C ASP A 108 10.59 0.29 0.61
N SER A 109 9.68 -0.03 -0.31
CA SER A 109 9.19 0.88 -1.35
C SER A 109 7.75 1.25 -1.03
N SER A 110 7.46 2.55 -0.98
CA SER A 110 6.11 3.08 -0.88
C SER A 110 5.71 3.73 -2.19
N TRP A 111 4.60 3.27 -2.75
CA TRP A 111 4.04 3.77 -4.00
C TRP A 111 2.78 4.56 -3.68
N LEU A 112 2.69 5.79 -4.15
CA LEU A 112 1.52 6.64 -3.96
C LEU A 112 0.81 6.88 -5.30
N ALA A 113 -0.46 6.49 -5.42
CA ALA A 113 -1.28 6.85 -6.57
C ALA A 113 -1.68 8.33 -6.44
N VAL A 114 -1.33 9.15 -7.44
CA VAL A 114 -1.40 10.62 -7.36
C VAL A 114 -2.32 11.28 -8.38
N ASP A 115 -2.85 10.52 -9.33
CA ASP A 115 -3.73 10.97 -10.41
C ASP A 115 -5.20 10.60 -10.16
N ARG A 116 -5.61 10.52 -8.89
CA ARG A 116 -6.95 10.15 -8.43
C ARG A 116 -7.47 11.13 -7.36
N PRO A 117 -8.79 11.24 -7.16
CA PRO A 117 -9.40 12.16 -6.18
C PRO A 117 -8.88 12.04 -4.76
N VAL A 118 -8.43 10.84 -4.37
CA VAL A 118 -7.80 10.54 -3.08
C VAL A 118 -6.47 9.84 -3.30
N TYR A 119 -5.51 10.11 -2.42
CA TYR A 119 -4.21 9.45 -2.49
C TYR A 119 -4.25 8.06 -1.85
N VAL A 120 -3.77 7.06 -2.59
CA VAL A 120 -3.69 5.66 -2.12
C VAL A 120 -2.23 5.23 -2.08
N ALA A 121 -1.75 4.88 -0.90
CA ALA A 121 -0.41 4.38 -0.69
C ALA A 121 -0.38 2.85 -0.63
N LEU A 122 0.58 2.25 -1.31
CA LEU A 122 0.98 0.84 -1.18
C LEU A 122 2.41 0.83 -0.63
N SER A 123 2.61 0.25 0.55
CA SER A 123 3.95 0.02 1.10
C SER A 123 4.26 -1.46 1.13
N ALA A 124 5.42 -1.81 0.63
CA ALA A 124 5.87 -3.17 0.44
C ALA A 124 7.41 -3.26 0.51
N PRO A 125 7.96 -4.44 0.83
CA PRO A 125 9.36 -4.74 0.59
C PRO A 125 9.72 -4.59 -0.90
N ALA A 126 10.94 -4.15 -1.20
CA ALA A 126 11.35 -3.89 -2.59
C ALA A 126 11.42 -5.15 -3.49
N ASP A 127 11.43 -6.35 -2.90
CA ASP A 127 11.62 -7.63 -3.60
C ASP A 127 10.32 -8.37 -3.95
N ILE A 128 9.13 -7.87 -3.56
CA ILE A 128 7.84 -8.56 -3.82
C ILE A 128 7.41 -8.57 -5.30
N GLY A 129 8.20 -7.97 -6.18
CA GLY A 129 7.89 -7.77 -7.59
C GLY A 129 6.79 -6.72 -7.84
N THR A 130 6.35 -6.60 -9.09
CA THR A 130 5.38 -5.56 -9.51
C THR A 130 3.92 -6.02 -9.47
N GLY A 131 3.65 -7.30 -9.22
CA GLY A 131 2.30 -7.89 -9.28
C GLY A 131 1.29 -7.16 -8.38
N PRO A 132 1.59 -6.97 -7.09
CA PRO A 132 0.72 -6.21 -6.19
C PRO A 132 0.44 -4.77 -6.61
N LEU A 133 1.45 -4.05 -7.12
CA LEU A 133 1.28 -2.70 -7.64
C LEU A 133 0.37 -2.69 -8.87
N GLN A 134 0.53 -3.67 -9.76
CA GLN A 134 -0.27 -3.85 -10.96
C GLN A 134 -1.74 -4.20 -10.63
N ASP A 135 -1.98 -5.13 -9.70
CA ASP A 135 -3.34 -5.48 -9.25
C ASP A 135 -4.05 -4.29 -8.61
N LEU A 136 -3.35 -3.54 -7.76
CA LEU A 136 -3.89 -2.35 -7.13
C LEU A 136 -4.16 -1.24 -8.15
N SER A 137 -3.30 -1.08 -9.15
CA SER A 137 -3.51 -0.10 -10.22
C SER A 137 -4.80 -0.38 -11.00
N ASN A 138 -5.03 -1.64 -11.38
CA ASN A 138 -6.25 -2.05 -12.06
C ASN A 138 -7.50 -1.77 -11.22
N LEU A 139 -7.44 -2.08 -9.93
CA LEU A 139 -8.53 -1.83 -8.99
C LEU A 139 -8.81 -0.34 -8.84
N ILE A 140 -7.76 0.48 -8.64
CA ILE A 140 -7.88 1.93 -8.49
C ILE A 140 -8.47 2.55 -9.76
N GLY A 141 -7.97 2.19 -10.95
CA GLY A 141 -8.49 2.68 -12.23
C GLY A 141 -9.96 2.32 -12.49
N GLN A 142 -10.45 1.21 -11.92
CA GLN A 142 -11.88 0.84 -12.00
C GLN A 142 -12.76 1.59 -10.99
N LYS A 143 -12.20 2.02 -9.86
CA LYS A 143 -12.96 2.57 -8.73
C LYS A 143 -12.94 4.08 -8.66
N LEU A 144 -11.89 4.71 -9.16
CA LEU A 144 -11.66 6.13 -9.07
C LEU A 144 -11.41 6.72 -10.47
N PRO A 145 -12.03 7.86 -10.80
CA PRO A 145 -11.75 8.55 -12.06
C PRO A 145 -10.32 9.10 -12.07
N GLU A 146 -9.72 9.17 -13.24
CA GLU A 146 -8.45 9.87 -13.45
C GLU A 146 -8.63 11.39 -13.34
N GLN A 147 -7.65 12.07 -12.74
CA GLN A 147 -7.56 13.53 -12.69
C GLN A 147 -6.11 14.01 -12.85
N PRO A 148 -5.90 15.27 -13.27
CA PRO A 148 -4.56 15.87 -13.27
C PRO A 148 -3.94 15.86 -11.87
N VAL A 149 -2.66 15.48 -11.76
CA VAL A 149 -1.91 15.47 -10.49
C VAL A 149 -1.72 16.88 -9.93
N PHE A 150 -1.49 17.84 -10.82
CA PHE A 150 -1.42 19.27 -10.49
C PHE A 150 -2.40 20.03 -11.39
N PRO A 151 -3.14 21.01 -10.83
CA PRO A 151 -4.04 21.86 -11.61
C PRO A 151 -3.33 22.81 -12.57
#